data_AF-A0A2V9S6T6-F1
#
_entry.id   AF-A0A2V9S6T6-F1
#
_cell.length_a   1.000
_cell.length_b   1.000
_cell.length_c   1.000
_cell.angle_alpha   90.00
_cell.angle_beta   90.00
_cell.angle_gamma   90.00
#
_symmetry.space_group_name_H-M   'P 1'
#
loop_
_entity.id
_entity.type
_entity.pdbx_description
1 polymer ?
#
loop_
_entity_poly.entity_id
_entity_poly.type
_entity_poly.pdbx_seq_one_letter_code
_entity_poly.pdbx_strand_id
1 'polypeptide(L)'
;MVQSAAHFTHKSLTGIDIAIIVVYFIVIFAIGFYFARKERTSTDYFLASRSVGWFAIGASLFVSNISTEHFIGLAGSGATSGLAVGHFEWLACLILLILGWVFVPFYLRSNVFTMPEFLERRFSRSCAVYLASISIIAYVFTKISVHLYAAAIVLERVVGWNALQAAVVLVIATGVYTIAGGLAAVIYTDLVQTIILIIGAVILTFIGLHDVGGFAGLRAHVPADYFHMIKPASDPEFPWTGIFFGAPILGVWYWCTDQVIVQRVLSAKDEGHAKAATIFAGFLKILPVFMLV
;
A
#
# COMPACT_ATOMS: atom_id res chain seq x y z
N MET A 1 7.20 -20.55 -34.62
CA MET A 1 6.75 -21.60 -33.70
C MET A 1 5.56 -21.06 -32.93
N VAL A 2 4.43 -21.74 -33.08
CA VAL A 2 3.13 -21.39 -32.50
C VAL A 2 3.28 -21.27 -30.98
N GLN A 3 2.97 -20.09 -30.42
CA GLN A 3 2.74 -19.93 -28.99
C GLN A 3 1.60 -20.88 -28.62
N SER A 4 1.93 -21.93 -27.87
CA SER A 4 0.93 -22.76 -27.22
C SER A 4 0.10 -21.84 -26.33
N ALA A 5 -1.17 -21.63 -26.70
CA ALA A 5 -2.13 -20.93 -25.87
C ALA A 5 -2.21 -21.71 -24.56
N ALA A 6 -1.65 -21.15 -23.49
CA ALA A 6 -1.83 -21.69 -22.15
C ALA A 6 -3.34 -21.83 -21.95
N HIS A 7 -3.81 -23.07 -21.78
CA HIS A 7 -5.21 -23.33 -21.47
C HIS A 7 -5.49 -22.68 -20.11
N PHE A 8 -6.09 -21.48 -20.15
CA PHE A 8 -6.45 -20.74 -18.96
C PHE A 8 -7.60 -21.48 -18.28
N THR A 9 -7.28 -22.24 -17.25
CA THR A 9 -8.28 -22.88 -16.40
C THR A 9 -8.89 -21.80 -15.52
N HIS A 10 -10.03 -21.23 -15.96
CA HIS A 10 -10.90 -20.51 -15.06
C HIS A 10 -11.33 -21.49 -13.97
N LYS A 11 -10.72 -21.41 -12.79
CA LYS A 11 -11.26 -22.11 -11.63
C LYS A 11 -12.60 -21.43 -11.35
N SER A 12 -13.71 -22.12 -11.62
CA SER A 12 -15.03 -21.56 -11.36
C SER A 12 -15.12 -21.24 -9.88
N LEU A 13 -15.27 -19.95 -9.55
CA LEU A 13 -15.55 -19.51 -8.19
C LEU A 13 -16.73 -20.33 -7.67
N THR A 14 -16.54 -20.99 -6.54
CA THR A 14 -17.61 -21.71 -5.88
C THR A 14 -18.59 -20.71 -5.26
N GLY A 15 -19.80 -21.15 -4.94
CA GLY A 15 -20.77 -20.28 -4.26
C GLY A 15 -20.24 -19.70 -2.94
N ILE A 16 -19.33 -20.42 -2.26
CA ILE A 16 -18.67 -19.96 -1.04
C ILE A 16 -17.72 -18.80 -1.34
N ASP A 17 -16.92 -18.90 -2.41
CA ASP A 17 -15.98 -17.83 -2.80
C ASP A 17 -16.72 -16.53 -3.12
N ILE A 18 -17.83 -16.64 -3.86
CA ILE A 18 -18.68 -15.48 -4.19
C ILE A 18 -19.30 -14.90 -2.92
N ALA A 19 -19.79 -15.73 -2.00
CA ALA A 19 -20.35 -15.28 -0.73
C ALA A 19 -19.32 -14.49 0.10
N ILE A 20 -18.08 -14.96 0.17
CA ILE A 20 -16.99 -14.25 0.88
C ILE A 20 -16.74 -12.87 0.25
N ILE A 21 -16.66 -12.79 -1.08
CA ILE A 21 -16.47 -11.52 -1.81
C ILE A 21 -17.63 -10.55 -1.55
N VAL A 22 -18.87 -11.04 -1.60
CA VAL A 22 -20.07 -10.22 -1.34
C VAL A 22 -20.08 -9.72 0.09
N VAL A 23 -19.80 -10.57 1.08
CA VAL A 23 -19.70 -10.16 2.49
C VAL A 23 -18.61 -9.11 2.68
N TYR A 24 -17.46 -9.27 2.04
CA TYR A 24 -16.39 -8.27 2.05
C TYR A 24 -16.89 -6.91 1.54
N PHE A 25 -17.51 -6.86 0.36
CA PHE A 25 -18.03 -5.59 -0.18
C PHE A 25 -19.13 -4.99 0.70
N ILE A 26 -20.01 -5.80 1.28
CA ILE A 26 -21.04 -5.33 2.21
C ILE A 26 -20.40 -4.65 3.43
N VAL A 27 -19.37 -5.26 4.03
CA VAL A 27 -18.66 -4.66 5.18
C VAL A 27 -18.00 -3.34 4.80
N ILE A 28 -17.29 -3.29 3.67
CA ILE A 28 -16.61 -2.08 3.19
C ILE A 28 -17.61 -0.96 2.89
N PHE A 29 -18.68 -1.26 2.16
CA PHE A 29 -19.72 -0.28 1.86
C PHE A 29 -20.47 0.16 3.12
N ALA A 30 -20.74 -0.74 4.07
CA ALA A 30 -21.39 -0.40 5.32
C ALA A 30 -20.56 0.60 6.13
N ILE A 31 -19.23 0.39 6.22
CA ILE A 31 -18.31 1.35 6.87
C ILE A 31 -18.32 2.68 6.12
N GLY A 32 -18.18 2.65 4.79
CA GLY A 32 -18.20 3.85 3.96
C GLY A 32 -19.46 4.69 4.12
N PHE A 33 -20.64 4.04 4.04
CA PHE A 33 -21.94 4.70 4.20
C PHE A 33 -22.21 5.15 5.63
N TYR A 34 -21.70 4.45 6.65
CA TYR A 34 -21.82 4.88 8.04
C TYR A 34 -21.13 6.23 8.26
N PHE A 35 -19.90 6.40 7.75
CA PHE A 35 -19.18 7.67 7.85
C PHE A 35 -19.73 8.74 6.89
N ALA A 36 -20.31 8.36 5.76
CA ALA A 36 -20.96 9.29 4.83
C ALA A 36 -22.17 10.03 5.41
N ARG A 37 -22.79 9.49 6.47
CA ARG A 37 -23.94 10.09 7.17
C ARG A 37 -23.55 11.10 8.25
N LYS A 38 -22.27 11.23 8.60
CA LYS A 38 -21.78 12.21 9.58
C LYS A 38 -21.69 13.62 8.96
N GLU A 39 -21.65 14.64 9.82
CA GLU A 39 -21.58 16.03 9.39
C GLU A 39 -20.39 16.30 8.45
N ARG A 40 -20.60 17.24 7.51
CA ARG A 40 -19.67 17.53 6.42
C ARG A 40 -18.96 18.86 6.63
N THR A 41 -18.05 18.93 7.58
CA THR A 41 -17.04 20.00 7.56
C THR A 41 -15.84 19.58 6.71
N SER A 42 -15.08 20.54 6.18
CA SER A 42 -13.82 20.25 5.47
C SER A 42 -12.82 19.49 6.36
N THR A 43 -12.85 19.76 7.67
CA THR A 43 -12.02 19.06 8.66
C THR A 43 -12.45 17.61 8.84
N ASP A 44 -13.74 17.32 8.82
CA ASP A 44 -14.24 15.94 8.90
C ASP A 44 -13.88 15.17 7.63
N TYR A 45 -14.06 15.80 6.46
CA TYR A 45 -13.80 15.15 5.18
C TYR A 45 -12.30 14.87 4.95
N PHE A 46 -11.42 15.83 5.25
CA PHE A 46 -9.98 15.71 4.93
C PHE A 46 -9.09 15.30 6.10
N LEU A 47 -9.52 15.45 7.36
CA LEU A 47 -8.73 15.14 8.56
C LEU A 47 -9.41 14.19 9.53
N ALA A 48 -10.61 13.66 9.20
CA ALA A 48 -11.36 12.77 10.09
C ALA A 48 -11.53 13.35 11.51
N SER A 49 -11.75 14.66 11.59
CA SER A 49 -11.90 15.44 12.83
C SER A 49 -10.72 15.31 13.80
N ARG A 50 -9.53 14.88 13.32
CA ARG A 50 -8.37 14.56 14.17
C ARG A 50 -8.71 13.64 15.33
N SER A 51 -9.57 12.66 15.09
CA SER A 51 -10.11 11.77 16.14
C SER A 51 -9.74 10.31 15.93
N VAL A 52 -8.94 10.01 14.90
CA VAL A 52 -8.61 8.65 14.51
C VAL A 52 -7.57 8.05 15.46
N GLY A 53 -7.84 6.85 15.95
CA GLY A 53 -6.92 6.11 16.80
C GLY A 53 -5.63 5.72 16.06
N TRP A 54 -4.51 5.71 16.78
CA TRP A 54 -3.18 5.43 16.22
C TRP A 54 -3.10 4.08 15.47
N PHE A 55 -3.84 3.08 15.94
CA PHE A 55 -3.88 1.74 15.34
C PHE A 55 -4.49 1.76 13.93
N ALA A 56 -5.61 2.47 13.75
CA ALA A 56 -6.26 2.61 12.45
C ALA A 56 -5.40 3.42 11.47
N ILE A 57 -4.75 4.49 11.95
CA ILE A 57 -3.80 5.27 11.14
C ILE A 57 -2.63 4.39 10.70
N GLY A 58 -2.03 3.61 11.61
CA GLY A 58 -0.87 2.77 11.27
C GLY A 58 -1.22 1.64 10.31
N ALA A 59 -2.38 1.00 10.46
CA ALA A 59 -2.90 0.04 9.48
C ALA A 59 -3.12 0.69 8.10
N SER A 60 -3.71 1.89 8.11
CA SER A 60 -3.96 2.66 6.89
C SER A 60 -2.67 3.13 6.21
N LEU A 61 -1.63 3.51 6.96
CA LEU A 61 -0.29 3.78 6.44
C LEU A 61 0.32 2.54 5.76
N PHE A 62 0.15 1.36 6.36
CA PHE A 62 0.65 0.11 5.83
C PHE A 62 -0.04 -0.28 4.51
N VAL A 63 -1.38 -0.37 4.48
CA VAL A 63 -2.12 -0.80 3.28
C VAL A 63 -2.14 0.25 2.16
N SER A 64 -1.88 1.53 2.48
CA SER A 64 -1.65 2.56 1.44
C SER A 64 -0.42 2.30 0.59
N ASN A 65 0.52 1.53 1.14
CA ASN A 65 1.67 1.07 0.40
C ASN A 65 1.47 -0.36 -0.11
N ILE A 66 1.00 -1.27 0.73
CA ILE A 66 0.79 -2.67 0.35
C ILE A 66 -0.54 -2.86 -0.35
N SER A 67 -0.48 -2.99 -1.68
CA SER A 67 -1.65 -3.18 -2.55
C SER A 67 -1.48 -4.39 -3.48
N THR A 68 -2.40 -4.57 -4.43
CA THR A 68 -2.32 -5.58 -5.48
C THR A 68 -0.99 -5.54 -6.25
N GLU A 69 -0.38 -4.36 -6.37
CA GLU A 69 0.94 -4.19 -6.96
C GLU A 69 2.02 -4.97 -6.20
N HIS A 70 1.96 -5.01 -4.86
CA HIS A 70 2.96 -5.73 -4.07
C HIS A 70 2.73 -7.25 -4.17
N PHE A 71 1.48 -7.71 -4.21
CA PHE A 71 1.21 -9.15 -4.37
C PHE A 71 1.68 -9.73 -5.70
N ILE A 72 1.74 -8.92 -6.77
CA ILE A 72 2.17 -9.38 -8.09
C ILE A 72 3.61 -8.96 -8.37
N GLY A 73 3.91 -7.68 -8.14
CA GLY A 73 5.20 -7.06 -8.43
C GLY A 73 6.28 -7.44 -7.43
N LEU A 74 6.06 -7.22 -6.12
CA LEU A 74 7.06 -7.57 -5.10
C LEU A 74 7.32 -9.08 -5.08
N ALA A 75 6.26 -9.89 -5.17
CA ALA A 75 6.39 -11.35 -5.27
C ALA A 75 7.06 -11.80 -6.57
N GLY A 76 6.77 -11.13 -7.70
CA GLY A 76 7.46 -11.38 -8.97
C GLY A 76 8.96 -11.08 -8.88
N SER A 77 9.33 -9.93 -8.31
CA SER A 77 10.72 -9.56 -8.06
C SER A 77 11.41 -10.48 -7.05
N GLY A 78 10.70 -10.94 -6.02
CA GLY A 78 11.21 -11.94 -5.08
C GLY A 78 11.52 -13.27 -5.78
N ALA A 79 10.65 -13.69 -6.70
CA ALA A 79 10.87 -14.90 -7.50
C ALA A 79 12.04 -14.80 -8.49
N THR A 80 12.41 -13.59 -8.96
CA THR A 80 13.53 -13.40 -9.91
C THR A 80 14.84 -13.00 -9.26
N SER A 81 14.80 -12.33 -8.10
CA SER A 81 15.95 -11.62 -7.53
C SER A 81 16.17 -11.93 -6.04
N GLY A 82 15.27 -12.70 -5.43
CA GLY A 82 15.36 -13.17 -4.05
C GLY A 82 15.06 -12.09 -3.00
N LEU A 83 15.52 -12.32 -1.77
CA LEU A 83 15.26 -11.49 -0.59
C LEU A 83 15.82 -10.07 -0.67
N ALA A 84 16.70 -9.77 -1.63
CA ALA A 84 17.28 -8.43 -1.81
C ALA A 84 16.21 -7.35 -2.07
N VAL A 85 15.11 -7.69 -2.76
CA VAL A 85 14.00 -6.74 -2.97
C VAL A 85 13.35 -6.29 -1.65
N GLY A 86 13.42 -7.13 -0.62
CA GLY A 86 12.93 -6.82 0.73
C GLY A 86 13.62 -5.63 1.40
N HIS A 87 14.74 -5.14 0.86
CA HIS A 87 15.37 -3.91 1.33
C HIS A 87 14.41 -2.70 1.29
N PHE A 88 13.55 -2.58 0.27
CA PHE A 88 12.59 -1.48 0.20
C PHE A 88 11.58 -1.51 1.36
N GLU A 89 11.20 -2.71 1.81
CA GLU A 89 10.26 -2.92 2.90
C GLU A 89 10.88 -2.63 4.27
N TRP A 90 12.07 -3.17 4.54
CA TRP A 90 12.73 -2.96 5.83
C TRP A 90 13.30 -1.55 5.97
N LEU A 91 13.74 -0.93 4.88
CA LEU A 91 14.12 0.48 4.89
C LEU A 91 12.92 1.37 5.22
N ALA A 92 11.73 1.06 4.68
CA ALA A 92 10.51 1.79 5.01
C ALA A 92 10.22 1.79 6.51
N CYS A 93 10.55 0.72 7.25
CA CYS A 93 10.42 0.67 8.70
C CYS A 93 11.19 1.81 9.38
N LEU A 94 12.44 2.04 8.96
CA LEU A 94 13.29 3.11 9.50
C LEU A 94 12.78 4.49 9.10
N ILE A 95 12.36 4.65 7.84
CA ILE A 95 11.84 5.95 7.38
C ILE A 95 10.51 6.30 8.04
N LEU A 96 9.66 5.32 8.35
CA LEU A 96 8.44 5.54 9.14
C LEU A 96 8.74 6.07 10.55
N LEU A 97 9.82 5.62 11.18
CA LEU A 97 10.29 6.22 12.44
C LEU A 97 10.75 7.67 12.22
N ILE A 98 11.46 7.95 11.12
CA ILE A 98 11.83 9.33 10.75
C ILE A 98 10.58 10.19 10.52
N LEU A 99 9.55 9.69 9.84
CA LEU A 99 8.27 10.37 9.68
C LEU A 99 7.69 10.75 11.05
N GLY A 100 7.61 9.80 11.98
CA GLY A 100 7.02 10.02 13.31
C GLY A 100 7.79 10.99 14.19
N TRP A 101 9.11 10.90 14.22
CA TRP A 101 9.92 11.68 15.16
C TRP A 101 10.38 13.02 14.60
N VAL A 102 10.67 13.08 13.30
CA VAL A 102 11.20 14.28 12.67
C VAL A 102 10.07 15.08 12.03
N PHE A 103 9.27 14.47 11.16
CA PHE A 103 8.35 15.21 10.29
C PHE A 103 6.99 15.53 10.94
N VAL A 104 6.40 14.56 11.64
CA VAL A 104 5.10 14.71 12.31
C VAL A 104 5.01 15.94 13.22
N PRO A 105 6.02 16.29 14.05
CA PRO A 105 5.99 17.52 14.83
C PRO A 105 5.86 18.78 13.98
N PHE A 106 6.49 18.85 12.80
CA PHE A 106 6.34 20.01 11.91
C PHE A 106 4.96 20.06 11.27
N TYR A 107 4.45 18.92 10.82
CA TYR A 107 3.16 18.85 10.14
C TYR A 107 2.00 19.15 11.08
N LEU A 108 1.92 18.49 12.24
CA LEU A 108 0.80 18.71 13.16
C LEU A 108 0.79 20.12 13.75
N ARG A 109 1.96 20.69 14.09
CA ARG A 109 2.05 22.07 14.60
C ARG A 109 1.74 23.13 13.56
N SER A 110 1.96 22.83 12.28
CA SER A 110 1.64 23.76 11.18
C SER A 110 0.13 23.93 10.93
N ASN A 111 -0.70 23.03 11.48
CA ASN A 111 -2.15 23.07 11.37
C ASN A 111 -2.66 23.22 9.91
N VAL A 112 -2.11 22.39 9.02
CA VAL A 112 -2.44 22.31 7.59
C VAL A 112 -3.32 21.09 7.30
N PHE A 113 -4.00 21.12 6.17
CA PHE A 113 -4.78 20.01 5.63
C PHE A 113 -3.99 19.19 4.60
N THR A 114 -3.06 19.83 3.88
CA THR A 114 -2.34 19.20 2.75
C THR A 114 -0.85 19.56 2.71
N MET A 115 -0.06 18.73 2.03
CA MET A 115 1.35 18.96 1.76
C MET A 115 1.61 20.18 0.86
N PRO A 116 0.83 20.43 -0.21
CA PRO A 116 0.92 21.70 -0.94
C PRO A 116 0.68 22.92 -0.05
N GLU A 117 -0.32 22.87 0.84
CA GLU A 117 -0.58 23.97 1.78
C GLU A 117 0.59 24.19 2.75
N PHE A 118 1.20 23.12 3.24
CA PHE A 118 2.43 23.21 4.03
C PHE A 118 3.55 23.94 3.28
N LEU A 119 3.78 23.59 2.01
CA LEU A 119 4.80 24.26 1.18
C LEU A 119 4.44 25.70 0.85
N GLU A 120 3.16 26.01 0.67
CA GLU A 120 2.70 27.38 0.43
C GLU A 120 3.03 28.28 1.63
N ARG A 121 2.73 27.81 2.84
CA ARG A 121 3.04 28.54 4.08
C ARG A 121 4.54 28.67 4.34
N ARG A 122 5.32 27.64 3.98
CA ARG A 122 6.76 27.61 4.26
C ARG A 122 7.60 28.34 3.22
N PHE A 123 7.19 28.35 1.95
CA PHE A 123 7.96 28.86 0.84
C PHE A 123 7.14 29.86 0.01
N SER A 124 6.30 29.36 -0.90
CA SER A 124 5.48 30.20 -1.79
C SER A 124 4.36 29.40 -2.45
N ARG A 125 3.34 30.11 -2.95
CA ARG A 125 2.25 29.52 -3.75
C ARG A 125 2.75 28.80 -5.00
N SER A 126 3.81 29.28 -5.64
CA SER A 126 4.39 28.64 -6.83
C SER A 126 4.92 27.24 -6.51
N CYS A 127 5.57 27.04 -5.36
CA CYS A 127 6.03 25.72 -4.91
C CYS A 127 4.86 24.76 -4.67
N ALA A 128 3.78 25.24 -4.07
CA ALA A 128 2.58 24.45 -3.80
C ALA A 128 1.89 24.00 -5.09
N VAL A 129 1.70 24.92 -6.04
CA VAL A 129 1.09 24.61 -7.34
C VAL A 129 1.95 23.63 -8.13
N TYR A 130 3.27 23.81 -8.12
CA TYR A 130 4.20 22.88 -8.77
C TYR A 130 4.08 21.47 -8.21
N LEU A 131 4.17 21.30 -6.88
CA LEU A 131 4.05 19.99 -6.23
C LEU A 131 2.68 19.37 -6.50
N ALA A 132 1.59 20.12 -6.35
CA ALA A 132 0.24 19.61 -6.57
C ALA A 132 0.05 19.13 -8.01
N SER A 133 0.52 19.91 -8.99
CA SER A 133 0.38 19.59 -10.42
C SER A 133 1.15 18.33 -10.77
N ILE A 134 2.43 18.26 -10.39
CA ILE A 134 3.27 17.10 -10.71
C ILE A 134 2.78 15.85 -9.98
N SER A 135 2.29 15.99 -8.74
CA SER A 135 1.79 14.86 -7.94
C SER A 135 0.50 14.30 -8.53
N ILE A 136 -0.47 15.15 -8.91
CA ILE A 136 -1.74 14.67 -9.49
C ILE A 136 -1.47 13.91 -10.79
N ILE A 137 -0.64 14.47 -11.68
CA ILE A 137 -0.28 13.83 -12.95
C ILE A 137 0.42 12.49 -12.67
N ALA A 138 1.44 12.49 -11.80
CA ALA A 138 2.15 11.26 -11.43
C ALA A 138 1.19 10.21 -10.86
N TYR A 139 0.29 10.58 -9.95
CA TYR A 139 -0.66 9.65 -9.34
C TYR A 139 -1.58 8.98 -10.35
N VAL A 140 -2.08 9.72 -11.34
CA VAL A 140 -2.95 9.17 -12.39
C VAL A 140 -2.20 8.17 -13.26
N PHE A 141 -1.01 8.56 -13.74
CA PHE A 141 -0.27 7.75 -14.73
C PHE A 141 0.56 6.62 -14.13
N THR A 142 1.08 6.79 -12.90
CA THR A 142 1.95 5.78 -12.28
C THR A 142 1.18 4.97 -11.26
N LYS A 143 0.64 5.57 -10.19
CA LYS A 143 -0.01 4.79 -9.13
C LYS A 143 -1.34 4.18 -9.57
N ILE A 144 -2.33 4.99 -9.94
CA ILE A 144 -3.69 4.50 -10.23
C ILE A 144 -3.66 3.51 -11.40
N SER A 145 -2.92 3.84 -12.46
CA SER A 145 -2.80 2.98 -13.64
C SER A 145 -2.16 1.62 -13.32
N VAL A 146 -1.07 1.58 -12.53
CA VAL A 146 -0.44 0.31 -12.13
C VAL A 146 -1.36 -0.51 -11.22
N HIS A 147 -2.09 0.13 -10.29
CA HIS A 147 -3.04 -0.56 -9.42
C HIS A 147 -4.18 -1.19 -10.21
N LEU A 148 -4.77 -0.45 -11.17
CA LEU A 148 -5.84 -0.96 -12.03
C LEU A 148 -5.35 -2.08 -12.93
N TYR A 149 -4.12 -1.97 -13.46
CA TYR A 149 -3.51 -3.02 -14.26
C TYR A 149 -3.27 -4.30 -13.45
N ALA A 150 -2.66 -4.20 -12.27
CA ALA A 150 -2.44 -5.33 -11.38
C ALA A 150 -3.77 -6.02 -11.00
N ALA A 151 -4.80 -5.23 -10.67
CA ALA A 151 -6.13 -5.75 -10.36
C ALA A 151 -6.81 -6.41 -11.57
N ALA A 152 -6.64 -5.86 -12.78
CA ALA A 152 -7.15 -6.45 -14.00
C ALA A 152 -6.55 -7.83 -14.28
N ILE A 153 -5.25 -8.03 -14.08
CA ILE A 153 -4.60 -9.35 -14.25
C ILE A 153 -5.26 -10.38 -13.33
N VAL A 154 -5.49 -10.03 -12.06
CA VAL A 154 -6.12 -10.95 -11.09
C VAL A 154 -7.57 -11.24 -11.48
N LEU A 155 -8.35 -10.22 -11.80
CA LEU A 155 -9.77 -10.38 -12.14
C LEU A 155 -9.99 -11.14 -13.46
N GLU A 156 -9.07 -11.00 -14.42
CA GLU A 156 -9.06 -11.82 -15.64
C GLU A 156 -8.87 -13.31 -15.29
N ARG A 157 -8.00 -13.63 -14.33
CA ARG A 157 -7.77 -15.03 -13.92
C ARG A 157 -8.89 -15.61 -13.09
N VAL A 158 -9.50 -14.81 -12.23
CA VAL A 158 -10.51 -15.28 -11.28
C VAL A 158 -11.92 -15.28 -11.88
N VAL A 159 -12.29 -14.24 -12.64
CA VAL A 159 -13.66 -14.01 -13.13
C VAL A 159 -13.74 -13.95 -14.65
N GLY A 160 -12.60 -13.92 -15.36
CA GLY A 160 -12.57 -13.84 -16.83
C GLY A 160 -12.93 -12.46 -17.38
N TRP A 161 -12.90 -11.42 -16.53
CA TRP A 161 -13.20 -10.06 -16.98
C TRP A 161 -12.05 -9.49 -17.80
N ASN A 162 -12.37 -8.75 -18.85
CA ASN A 162 -11.35 -7.98 -19.55
C ASN A 162 -10.88 -6.78 -18.70
N ALA A 163 -9.70 -6.25 -19.02
CA ALA A 163 -9.09 -5.20 -18.22
C ALA A 163 -9.94 -3.93 -18.08
N LEU A 164 -10.68 -3.55 -19.12
CA LEU A 164 -11.55 -2.37 -19.09
C LEU A 164 -12.75 -2.57 -18.16
N GLN A 165 -13.40 -3.73 -18.24
CA GLN A 165 -14.51 -4.09 -17.34
C GLN A 165 -14.06 -4.10 -15.89
N ALA A 166 -12.93 -4.76 -15.60
CA ALA A 166 -12.31 -4.77 -14.28
C ALA A 166 -12.03 -3.36 -13.76
N ALA A 167 -11.39 -2.51 -14.57
CA ALA A 167 -11.06 -1.16 -14.18
C ALA A 167 -12.30 -0.30 -13.90
N VAL A 168 -13.31 -0.31 -14.78
CA VAL A 168 -14.53 0.49 -14.61
C VAL A 168 -15.28 0.11 -13.33
N VAL A 169 -15.46 -1.18 -13.08
CA VAL A 169 -16.15 -1.65 -11.86
C VAL A 169 -15.38 -1.26 -10.61
N LEU A 170 -14.05 -1.45 -10.59
CA LEU A 170 -13.23 -1.10 -9.44
C LEU A 170 -13.22 0.41 -9.16
N VAL A 171 -13.11 1.25 -10.19
CA VAL A 171 -13.13 2.71 -10.05
C VAL A 171 -14.48 3.19 -9.54
N ILE A 172 -15.59 2.68 -10.09
CA ILE A 172 -16.93 3.06 -9.64
C ILE A 172 -17.16 2.61 -8.20
N ALA A 173 -16.90 1.33 -7.89
CA ALA A 173 -17.10 0.79 -6.55
C ALA A 173 -16.27 1.56 -5.51
N THR A 174 -15.00 1.82 -5.80
CA THR A 174 -14.09 2.57 -4.92
C THR A 174 -14.51 4.03 -4.79
N GLY A 175 -14.88 4.66 -5.90
CA GLY A 175 -15.33 6.05 -5.94
C GLY A 175 -16.59 6.28 -5.10
N VAL A 176 -17.57 5.38 -5.16
CA VAL A 176 -18.84 5.52 -4.41
C VAL A 176 -18.60 5.66 -2.91
N TYR A 177 -17.85 4.76 -2.29
CA TYR A 177 -17.64 4.83 -0.84
C TYR A 177 -16.61 5.89 -0.44
N THR A 178 -15.61 6.17 -1.29
CA THR A 178 -14.56 7.16 -0.99
C THR A 178 -15.11 8.58 -1.05
N ILE A 179 -15.87 8.91 -2.10
CA ILE A 179 -16.48 10.25 -2.26
C ILE A 179 -17.54 10.48 -1.19
N ALA A 180 -18.32 9.44 -0.86
CA ALA A 180 -19.37 9.57 0.14
C ALA A 180 -18.81 9.74 1.56
N GLY A 181 -17.76 9.00 1.93
CA GLY A 181 -17.31 8.84 3.31
C GLY A 181 -16.09 9.68 3.74
N GLY A 182 -15.30 10.22 2.81
CA GLY A 182 -14.10 11.01 3.12
C GLY A 182 -12.97 10.20 3.77
N LEU A 183 -11.97 10.90 4.33
CA LEU A 183 -10.75 10.25 4.87
C LEU A 183 -11.06 9.26 6.00
N ALA A 184 -12.03 9.57 6.87
CA ALA A 184 -12.39 8.69 7.97
C ALA A 184 -12.85 7.31 7.45
N ALA A 185 -13.76 7.31 6.46
CA ALA A 185 -14.22 6.07 5.83
C ALA A 185 -13.05 5.27 5.27
N VAL A 186 -12.15 5.94 4.54
CA VAL A 186 -10.96 5.31 3.95
C VAL A 186 -10.08 4.67 5.03
N ILE A 187 -9.76 5.37 6.12
CA ILE A 187 -8.91 4.82 7.18
C ILE A 187 -9.55 3.60 7.87
N TYR A 188 -10.87 3.62 8.11
CA TYR A 188 -11.54 2.48 8.74
C TYR A 188 -11.75 1.30 7.78
N THR A 189 -11.95 1.54 6.48
CA THR A 189 -11.95 0.46 5.48
C THR A 189 -10.55 -0.13 5.33
N ASP A 190 -9.51 0.70 5.33
CA ASP A 190 -8.10 0.29 5.28
C ASP A 190 -7.73 -0.60 6.48
N LEU A 191 -8.28 -0.31 7.66
CA LEU A 191 -8.07 -1.13 8.85
C LEU A 191 -8.58 -2.56 8.66
N VAL A 192 -9.79 -2.72 8.12
CA VAL A 192 -10.36 -4.04 7.80
C VAL A 192 -9.54 -4.73 6.72
N GLN A 193 -9.17 -3.99 5.66
CA GLN A 193 -8.36 -4.52 4.56
C GLN A 193 -6.98 -4.98 5.03
N THR A 194 -6.35 -4.28 5.98
CA THR A 194 -5.07 -4.67 6.57
C THR A 194 -5.14 -6.07 7.18
N ILE A 195 -6.19 -6.36 7.94
CA ILE A 195 -6.38 -7.68 8.58
C ILE A 195 -6.56 -8.76 7.52
N ILE A 196 -7.43 -8.51 6.52
CA ILE A 196 -7.69 -9.46 5.43
C ILE A 196 -6.42 -9.73 4.63
N LEU A 197 -5.66 -8.69 4.32
CA LEU A 197 -4.43 -8.76 3.54
C LEU A 197 -3.37 -9.58 4.25
N ILE A 198 -3.12 -9.31 5.54
CA ILE A 198 -2.12 -10.05 6.32
C ILE A 198 -2.52 -11.52 6.44
N ILE A 199 -3.77 -11.81 6.79
CA ILE A 199 -4.26 -13.20 6.91
C ILE A 199 -4.13 -13.92 5.56
N GLY A 200 -4.57 -13.28 4.48
CA GLY A 200 -4.48 -13.83 3.13
C GLY A 200 -3.04 -14.10 2.69
N ALA A 201 -2.12 -13.16 2.95
CA ALA A 201 -0.71 -13.32 2.65
C ALA A 201 -0.10 -14.47 3.44
N VAL A 202 -0.32 -14.53 4.77
CA VAL A 202 0.18 -15.62 5.63
C VAL A 202 -0.31 -16.99 5.15
N ILE A 203 -1.61 -17.13 4.85
CA ILE A 203 -2.17 -18.38 4.35
C ILE A 203 -1.52 -18.77 3.02
N LEU A 204 -1.37 -17.82 2.10
CA LEU A 204 -0.74 -18.07 0.80
C LEU A 204 0.73 -18.51 0.95
N THR A 205 1.48 -17.87 1.84
CA THR A 205 2.87 -18.26 2.15
C THR A 205 2.95 -19.67 2.70
N PHE A 206 2.05 -20.06 3.62
CA PHE A 206 2.04 -21.42 4.16
C PHE A 206 1.71 -22.48 3.11
N ILE A 207 0.73 -22.20 2.24
CA ILE A 207 0.39 -23.08 1.12
C ILE A 207 1.59 -23.21 0.17
N GLY A 208 2.18 -22.09 -0.23
CA GLY A 208 3.35 -22.07 -1.12
C GLY A 208 4.55 -22.82 -0.52
N LEU A 209 4.86 -22.60 0.75
CA LEU A 209 5.92 -23.33 1.45
C LEU A 209 5.62 -24.82 1.55
N HIS A 210 4.39 -25.21 1.85
CA HIS A 210 4.01 -26.62 1.89
C HIS A 210 4.22 -27.30 0.53
N ASP A 211 3.79 -26.66 -0.55
CA ASP A 211 3.86 -27.21 -1.91
C ASP A 211 5.30 -27.37 -2.42
N VAL A 212 6.24 -26.52 -1.99
CA VAL A 212 7.66 -26.64 -2.34
C VAL A 212 8.43 -27.59 -1.43
N GLY A 213 7.81 -28.23 -0.44
CA GLY A 213 8.47 -29.14 0.52
C GLY A 213 9.09 -28.43 1.73
N GLY A 214 8.50 -27.32 2.15
CA GLY A 214 8.92 -26.48 3.26
C GLY A 214 10.12 -25.59 2.92
N PHE A 215 10.71 -24.98 3.95
CA PHE A 215 11.86 -24.09 3.78
C PHE A 215 13.10 -24.80 3.20
N ALA A 216 13.28 -26.09 3.53
CA ALA A 216 14.36 -26.90 2.96
C ALA A 216 14.16 -27.10 1.45
N GLY A 217 12.92 -27.38 1.05
CA GLY A 217 12.54 -27.48 -0.35
C GLY A 217 12.71 -26.15 -1.09
N LEU A 218 12.28 -25.02 -0.52
CA LEU A 218 12.52 -23.69 -1.07
C LEU A 218 14.02 -23.45 -1.34
N ARG A 219 14.87 -23.71 -0.35
CA ARG A 219 16.33 -23.52 -0.46
C ARG A 219 16.98 -24.45 -1.49
N ALA A 220 16.40 -25.61 -1.76
CA ALA A 220 16.86 -26.53 -2.79
C ALA A 220 16.47 -26.08 -4.22
N HIS A 221 15.37 -25.33 -4.36
CA HIS A 221 14.82 -24.93 -5.66
C HIS A 221 15.26 -23.53 -6.12
N VAL A 222 15.81 -22.70 -5.23
CA VAL A 222 16.29 -21.34 -5.57
C VAL A 222 17.81 -21.20 -5.42
N PRO A 223 18.46 -20.30 -6.17
CA PRO A 223 19.89 -20.03 -5.99
C PRO A 223 20.20 -19.63 -4.56
N ALA A 224 21.33 -20.10 -4.01
CA ALA A 224 21.76 -19.75 -2.65
C ALA A 224 21.90 -18.22 -2.46
N ASP A 225 22.28 -17.52 -3.53
CA ASP A 225 22.40 -16.06 -3.56
C ASP A 225 21.05 -15.34 -3.31
N TYR A 226 19.89 -15.98 -3.55
CA TYR A 226 18.58 -15.36 -3.30
C TYR A 226 18.34 -15.09 -1.81
N PHE A 227 19.08 -15.75 -0.91
CA PHE A 227 19.00 -15.50 0.53
C PHE A 227 19.95 -14.40 1.02
N HIS A 228 20.77 -13.83 0.13
CA HIS A 228 21.62 -12.70 0.44
C HIS A 228 20.91 -11.38 0.11
N MET A 229 20.62 -10.59 1.14
CA MET A 229 19.99 -9.27 0.95
C MET A 229 20.98 -8.25 0.39
N ILE A 230 22.22 -8.26 0.86
CA ILE A 230 23.28 -7.37 0.39
C ILE A 230 23.95 -8.00 -0.82
N LYS A 231 23.63 -7.51 -2.02
CA LYS A 231 24.26 -7.93 -3.28
C LYS A 231 25.53 -7.12 -3.59
N PRO A 232 26.44 -7.63 -4.43
CA PRO A 232 27.63 -6.90 -4.85
C PRO A 232 27.31 -5.55 -5.50
N ALA A 233 28.26 -4.61 -5.49
CA ALA A 233 28.07 -3.30 -6.13
C ALA A 233 27.88 -3.38 -7.67
N SER A 234 28.27 -4.51 -8.27
CA SER A 234 28.10 -4.80 -9.69
C SER A 234 26.77 -5.47 -10.02
N ASP A 235 25.92 -5.76 -9.02
CA ASP A 235 24.60 -6.33 -9.27
C ASP A 235 23.77 -5.35 -10.12
N PRO A 236 23.13 -5.81 -11.21
CA PRO A 236 22.44 -4.93 -12.13
C PRO A 236 21.12 -4.37 -11.57
N GLU A 237 20.52 -5.03 -10.58
CA GLU A 237 19.19 -4.68 -10.05
C GLU A 237 19.25 -4.13 -8.62
N PHE A 238 20.01 -4.78 -7.74
CA PHE A 238 20.05 -4.45 -6.31
C PHE A 238 21.48 -4.17 -5.79
N PRO A 239 22.29 -3.32 -6.47
CA PRO A 239 23.63 -3.02 -5.99
C PRO A 239 23.55 -2.38 -4.61
N TRP A 240 24.32 -2.90 -3.63
CA TRP A 240 24.23 -2.42 -2.24
C TRP A 240 24.45 -0.91 -2.11
N THR A 241 25.26 -0.31 -2.98
CA THR A 241 25.48 1.15 -3.02
C THR A 241 24.19 1.89 -3.37
N GLY A 242 23.45 1.42 -4.38
CA GLY A 242 22.14 1.98 -4.76
C GLY A 242 21.11 1.80 -3.65
N ILE A 243 21.10 0.65 -2.98
CA ILE A 243 20.19 0.37 -1.88
C ILE A 243 20.49 1.24 -0.65
N PHE A 244 21.75 1.37 -0.25
CA PHE A 244 22.10 2.10 0.98
C PHE A 244 22.09 3.62 0.81
N PHE A 245 22.43 4.14 -0.36
CA PHE A 245 22.53 5.58 -0.59
C PHE A 245 21.38 6.15 -1.42
N GLY A 246 20.77 5.36 -2.30
CA GLY A 246 19.67 5.78 -3.16
C GLY A 246 18.29 5.51 -2.55
N ALA A 247 18.04 4.29 -2.08
CA ALA A 247 16.71 3.92 -1.57
C ALA A 247 16.22 4.80 -0.39
N PRO A 248 17.07 5.30 0.54
CA PRO A 248 16.62 6.22 1.59
C PRO A 248 16.04 7.52 1.05
N ILE A 249 16.57 8.03 -0.07
CA ILE A 249 16.06 9.26 -0.70
C ILE A 249 14.62 9.03 -1.18
N LEU A 250 14.39 7.90 -1.85
CA LEU A 250 13.06 7.48 -2.29
C LEU A 250 12.12 7.21 -1.11
N GLY A 251 12.64 6.57 -0.06
CA GLY A 251 11.90 6.30 1.16
C GLY A 251 11.43 7.60 1.84
N VAL A 252 12.33 8.58 2.02
CA VAL A 252 11.96 9.89 2.61
C VAL A 252 10.94 10.61 1.73
N TRP A 253 11.09 10.58 0.41
CA TRP A 253 10.09 11.14 -0.48
C TRP A 253 8.72 10.47 -0.28
N TYR A 254 8.66 9.14 -0.36
CA TYR A 254 7.41 8.39 -0.27
C TYR A 254 6.75 8.49 1.11
N TRP A 255 7.49 8.27 2.19
CA TRP A 255 6.90 8.20 3.53
C TRP A 255 6.74 9.56 4.18
N CYS A 256 7.64 10.50 3.90
CA CYS A 256 7.64 11.79 4.60
C CYS A 256 7.01 12.92 3.80
N THR A 257 6.93 12.83 2.47
CA THR A 257 6.47 13.96 1.63
C THR A 257 5.23 13.68 0.80
N ASP A 258 4.90 12.41 0.58
CA ASP A 258 3.74 12.01 -0.20
C ASP A 258 2.43 12.43 0.49
N GLN A 259 1.56 13.07 -0.27
CA GLN A 259 0.28 13.60 0.23
C GLN A 259 -0.59 12.52 0.88
N VAL A 260 -0.67 11.31 0.32
CA VAL A 260 -1.54 10.23 0.79
C VAL A 260 -1.06 9.70 2.15
N ILE A 261 0.26 9.67 2.36
CA ILE A 261 0.88 9.23 3.60
C ILE A 261 0.79 10.33 4.67
N VAL A 262 1.22 11.55 4.36
CA VAL A 262 1.19 12.67 5.31
C VAL A 262 -0.23 12.97 5.76
N GLN A 263 -1.22 12.92 4.87
CA GLN A 263 -2.60 13.21 5.22
C GLN A 263 -3.15 12.27 6.31
N ARG A 264 -2.71 11.01 6.35
CA ARG A 264 -3.09 10.06 7.39
C ARG A 264 -2.53 10.43 8.76
N VAL A 265 -1.26 10.81 8.84
CA VAL A 265 -0.69 11.27 10.12
C VAL A 265 -1.27 12.62 10.57
N LEU A 266 -1.69 13.49 9.65
CA LEU A 266 -2.40 14.73 9.97
C LEU A 266 -3.80 14.50 10.57
N SER A 267 -4.40 13.32 10.38
CA SER A 267 -5.67 12.92 10.98
C SER A 267 -5.53 12.40 12.43
N ALA A 268 -4.31 12.32 12.95
CA ALA A 268 -4.07 11.94 14.33
C ALA A 268 -4.56 13.01 15.32
N LYS A 269 -4.97 12.55 16.50
CA LYS A 269 -5.40 13.41 17.61
C LYS A 269 -4.30 14.32 18.14
N ASP A 270 -3.10 13.76 18.25
CA ASP A 270 -1.93 14.43 18.77
C ASP A 270 -0.65 13.79 18.22
N GLU A 271 0.51 14.42 18.50
CA GLU A 271 1.82 13.92 18.09
C GLU A 271 2.11 12.51 18.63
N GLY A 272 1.59 12.16 19.82
CA GLY A 272 1.78 10.83 20.41
C GLY A 272 1.07 9.76 19.60
N HIS A 273 -0.18 10.00 19.21
CA HIS A 273 -0.96 9.10 18.35
C HIS A 273 -0.33 8.96 16.97
N ALA A 274 0.15 10.05 16.38
CA ALA A 274 0.85 9.99 15.09
C ALA A 274 2.14 9.17 15.19
N LYS A 275 2.97 9.38 16.24
CA LYS A 275 4.19 8.57 16.47
C LYS A 275 3.86 7.09 16.71
N ALA A 276 2.87 6.79 17.53
CA ALA A 276 2.42 5.41 17.76
C ALA A 276 1.95 4.76 16.45
N ALA A 277 1.25 5.50 15.59
CA ALA A 277 0.82 5.03 14.28
C ALA A 277 2.00 4.70 13.36
N THR A 278 3.05 5.54 13.33
CA THR A 278 4.23 5.27 12.49
C THR A 278 5.06 4.11 13.01
N ILE A 279 5.16 3.92 14.33
CA ILE A 279 5.78 2.72 14.93
C ILE A 279 5.01 1.48 14.50
N PHE A 280 3.69 1.50 14.63
CA PHE A 280 2.85 0.37 14.29
C PHE A 280 2.93 0.02 12.79
N ALA A 281 2.86 1.03 11.91
CA ALA A 281 3.05 0.85 10.48
C ALA A 281 4.45 0.29 10.16
N GLY A 282 5.49 0.79 10.84
CA GLY A 282 6.87 0.30 10.69
C GLY A 282 7.01 -1.16 11.12
N PHE A 283 6.32 -1.57 12.19
CA PHE A 283 6.27 -2.98 12.59
C PHE A 283 5.57 -3.86 11.54
N LEU A 284 4.42 -3.43 11.02
CA LEU A 284 3.71 -4.16 9.96
C LEU A 284 4.55 -4.31 8.69
N LYS A 285 5.36 -3.30 8.37
CA LYS A 285 6.27 -3.30 7.22
C LYS A 285 7.40 -4.33 7.27
N ILE A 286 7.63 -4.97 8.41
CA ILE A 286 8.56 -6.10 8.50
C ILE A 286 7.98 -7.34 7.79
N LEU A 287 6.66 -7.51 7.83
CA LEU A 287 5.96 -8.73 7.41
C LEU A 287 6.04 -9.03 5.89
N PRO A 288 5.91 -8.04 4.97
CA PRO A 288 5.92 -8.31 3.53
C PRO A 288 7.15 -9.08 3.03
N VAL A 289 8.32 -8.90 3.63
CA VAL A 289 9.53 -9.66 3.25
C VAL A 289 9.39 -11.16 3.51
N PHE A 290 8.58 -11.55 4.49
CA PHE A 290 8.36 -12.96 4.81
C PHE A 290 7.15 -13.56 4.10
N MET A 291 6.21 -12.72 3.67
CA MET A 291 4.93 -13.19 3.14
C MET A 291 4.80 -13.00 1.63
N LEU A 292 5.47 -11.98 1.07
CA LEU A 292 5.35 -11.55 -0.32
C LEU A 292 6.67 -11.63 -1.11
N VAL A 293 7.79 -12.02 -0.48
CA VAL A 293 9.08 -12.25 -1.14
C VAL A 293 9.46 -13.71 -0.97
#